data_AF-A0A4Q6DXS8-F1
#
_entry.id   AF-A0A4Q6DXS8-F1
#
_cell.length_a   1.000
_cell.length_b   1.000
_cell.length_c   1.000
_cell.angle_alpha   90.00
_cell.angle_beta   90.00
_cell.angle_gamma   90.00
#
_symmetry.space_group_name_H-M   'P 1'
#
loop_
_entity.id
_entity.type
_entity.pdbx_description
1 polymer ?
#
loop_
_entity_poly.entity_id
_entity_poly.type
_entity_poly.pdbx_seq_one_letter_code
_entity_poly.pdbx_strand_id
1 'polypeptide(L)'
;SAVFSVIIGLALQDTLGSLFAGLSLQLEQPFRIGDWVEVQNGGQKWSGQIQEVNWRATFLLGYSDVLIVIPNKILATSQIVVFTYEARPGRRSQAFRLPAENDPEAVKRALYAGLREVSAVLSYPAPKALIVETGEAWLTYKMFYRSRISAPNTPWAMR
;
A
#
# COMPACT_ATOMS: atom_id res chain seq x y z
N SER A 1 3.60 -24.84 -43.88
CA SER A 1 3.15 -23.58 -44.49
C SER A 1 3.28 -22.44 -43.50
N ALA A 2 3.95 -21.34 -43.86
CA ALA A 2 4.18 -20.19 -42.97
C ALA A 2 2.89 -19.65 -42.31
N VAL A 3 1.77 -19.69 -43.03
CA VAL A 3 0.44 -19.28 -42.54
C VAL A 3 0.00 -20.09 -41.32
N PHE A 4 0.26 -21.40 -41.29
CA PHE A 4 -0.11 -22.26 -40.17
C PHE A 4 0.68 -21.91 -38.90
N SER A 5 1.98 -21.62 -39.05
CA SER A 5 2.83 -21.16 -37.95
C SER A 5 2.38 -19.80 -37.39
N VAL A 6 1.94 -18.88 -38.26
CA VAL A 6 1.41 -17.56 -37.84
C VAL A 6 0.10 -17.73 -37.05
N ILE A 7 -0.82 -18.58 -37.52
CA ILE A 7 -2.09 -18.84 -36.83
C ILE A 7 -1.85 -19.43 -35.43
N ILE A 8 -0.93 -20.39 -35.30
CA ILE A 8 -0.55 -20.96 -34.00
C ILE A 8 0.08 -19.88 -33.10
N GLY A 9 0.97 -19.04 -33.65
CA GLY A 9 1.58 -17.94 -32.90
C GLY A 9 0.56 -16.95 -32.35
N LEU A 10 -0.42 -16.55 -33.16
CA LEU A 10 -1.50 -15.66 -32.75
C LEU A 10 -2.40 -16.32 -31.68
N ALA A 11 -2.70 -17.61 -31.82
CA ALA A 11 -3.50 -18.34 -30.84
C ALA A 11 -2.80 -18.47 -29.48
N LEU A 12 -1.47 -18.60 -29.46
CA LEU A 12 -0.66 -18.73 -28.25
C LEU A 12 -0.20 -17.40 -27.66
N GLN A 13 -0.35 -16.29 -28.38
CA GLN A 13 0.17 -14.98 -27.99
C GLN A 13 -0.27 -14.59 -26.57
N ASP A 14 -1.55 -14.79 -26.23
CA ASP A 14 -2.09 -14.44 -24.92
C ASP A 14 -1.59 -15.34 -23.78
N THR A 15 -1.46 -16.65 -24.05
CA THR A 15 -0.94 -17.63 -23.09
C THR A 15 0.53 -17.36 -22.79
N LEU A 16 1.35 -17.17 -23.84
CA LEU A 16 2.77 -16.84 -23.71
C LEU A 16 2.96 -15.50 -23.00
N GLY A 17 2.16 -14.48 -23.34
CA GLY A 17 2.20 -13.19 -22.65
C GLY A 17 1.90 -13.31 -21.15
N SER A 18 0.92 -14.13 -20.77
CA SER A 18 0.57 -14.37 -19.36
C SER A 18 1.67 -15.12 -18.60
N LEU A 19 2.33 -16.09 -19.26
CA LEU A 19 3.46 -16.82 -18.70
C LEU A 19 4.66 -15.90 -18.48
N PHE A 20 5.06 -15.09 -19.47
CA PHE A 20 6.18 -14.17 -19.33
C PHE A 20 5.92 -13.08 -18.28
N ALA A 21 4.68 -12.60 -18.16
CA ALA A 21 4.30 -11.68 -17.09
C ALA A 21 4.47 -12.32 -15.70
N GLY A 22 4.04 -13.57 -15.53
CA GLY A 22 4.26 -14.31 -14.28
C GLY A 22 5.73 -14.52 -13.96
N LEU A 23 6.54 -14.89 -14.96
CA LEU A 23 8.00 -15.07 -14.79
C LEU A 23 8.71 -13.76 -14.44
N SER A 24 8.42 -12.66 -15.14
CA SER A 24 9.01 -11.35 -14.83
C SER A 24 8.71 -10.93 -13.39
N LEU A 25 7.45 -11.06 -12.94
CA LEU A 25 7.07 -10.75 -11.56
C LEU A 25 7.81 -11.62 -10.52
N GLN A 26 8.02 -12.91 -10.81
CA GLN A 26 8.76 -13.80 -9.92
C GLN A 26 10.28 -13.55 -9.91
N LEU A 27 10.84 -13.08 -11.03
CA LEU A 27 12.27 -12.76 -11.14
C LEU A 27 12.59 -11.41 -10.50
N GLU A 28 11.75 -10.40 -10.74
CA GLU A 28 11.95 -9.04 -10.22
C GLU A 28 11.52 -8.92 -8.76
N GLN A 29 10.64 -9.79 -8.29
CA GLN A 29 10.07 -9.80 -6.93
C GLN A 29 9.74 -8.40 -6.40
N PRO A 30 8.91 -7.62 -7.12
CA PRO A 30 8.60 -6.24 -6.71
C PRO A 30 7.88 -6.14 -5.36
N PHE A 31 7.34 -7.26 -4.87
CA PHE A 31 6.66 -7.42 -3.58
C PHE A 31 6.81 -8.86 -3.08
N ARG A 32 6.50 -9.09 -1.80
CA ARG A 32 6.58 -10.41 -1.15
C ARG A 32 5.23 -10.82 -0.58
N ILE A 33 5.06 -12.12 -0.34
CA ILE A 33 3.96 -12.63 0.48
C ILE A 33 3.98 -11.91 1.83
N GLY A 34 2.81 -11.44 2.27
CA GLY A 34 2.63 -10.64 3.46
C GLY A 34 2.67 -9.13 3.22
N ASP A 35 3.10 -8.66 2.04
CA ASP A 35 3.10 -7.23 1.76
C ASP A 35 1.68 -6.68 1.59
N TRP A 36 1.42 -5.51 2.17
CA TRP A 36 0.24 -4.73 1.84
C TRP A 36 0.50 -3.92 0.58
N VAL A 37 -0.34 -4.14 -0.43
CA VAL A 37 -0.21 -3.50 -1.73
C VAL A 37 -1.50 -2.84 -2.17
N GLU A 38 -1.34 -1.86 -3.05
CA GLU A 38 -2.41 -1.28 -3.84
C GLU A 38 -2.04 -1.35 -5.31
N VAL A 39 -2.97 -1.88 -6.11
CA VAL A 39 -2.81 -2.09 -7.55
C VAL A 39 -3.79 -1.17 -8.26
N GLN A 40 -3.30 -0.36 -9.20
CA GLN A 40 -4.10 0.53 -10.02
C GLN A 40 -3.96 0.17 -11.51
N ASN A 41 -5.09 -0.09 -12.18
CA ASN A 41 -5.12 -0.40 -13.61
C ASN A 41 -6.42 0.12 -14.24
N GLY A 42 -6.34 0.93 -15.30
CA GLY A 42 -7.52 1.35 -16.07
C GLY A 42 -8.62 2.05 -15.27
N GLY A 43 -8.26 2.75 -14.19
CA GLY A 43 -9.23 3.40 -13.27
C GLY A 43 -9.79 2.49 -12.18
N GLN A 44 -9.48 1.19 -12.21
CA GLN A 44 -9.76 0.26 -11.13
C GLN A 44 -8.64 0.27 -10.09
N LYS A 45 -9.00 0.09 -8.82
CA LYS A 45 -8.08 0.07 -7.69
C LYS A 45 -8.43 -1.10 -6.78
N TRP A 46 -7.42 -1.93 -6.50
CA TRP A 46 -7.51 -3.03 -5.55
C TRP A 46 -6.49 -2.82 -4.44
N SER A 47 -6.87 -3.10 -3.19
CA SER A 47 -5.96 -3.00 -2.04
C SER A 47 -6.12 -4.23 -1.17
N GLY A 48 -5.00 -4.81 -0.75
CA GLY A 48 -4.99 -6.01 0.07
C GLY A 48 -3.58 -6.47 0.43
N GLN A 49 -3.52 -7.48 1.29
CA GLN A 49 -2.29 -8.17 1.65
C GLN A 49 -2.02 -9.33 0.68
N ILE A 50 -0.80 -9.47 0.18
CA ILE A 50 -0.41 -10.60 -0.68
C ILE A 50 -0.45 -11.90 0.13
N GLN A 51 -1.27 -12.84 -0.30
CA GLN A 51 -1.40 -14.17 0.30
C GLN A 51 -0.59 -15.21 -0.47
N GLU A 52 -0.70 -15.18 -1.79
CA GLU A 52 -0.09 -16.17 -2.67
C GLU A 52 0.27 -15.51 -4.01
N VAL A 53 1.37 -15.96 -4.61
CA VAL A 53 1.73 -15.67 -5.99
C VAL A 53 1.99 -17.00 -6.68
N ASN A 54 1.27 -17.29 -7.75
CA ASN A 54 1.53 -18.46 -8.59
C ASN A 54 1.86 -18.05 -10.02
N TRP A 55 1.95 -19.03 -10.93
CA TRP A 55 2.41 -18.80 -12.30
C TRP A 55 1.46 -17.92 -13.13
N ARG A 56 0.16 -17.83 -12.78
CA ARG A 56 -0.84 -17.08 -13.57
C ARG A 56 -1.49 -15.91 -12.84
N ALA A 57 -1.51 -15.90 -11.51
CA ALA A 57 -2.20 -14.89 -10.73
C ALA A 57 -1.54 -14.63 -9.37
N THR A 58 -1.82 -13.44 -8.85
CA THR A 58 -1.53 -13.00 -7.48
C THR A 58 -2.84 -12.88 -6.71
N PHE A 59 -2.82 -13.38 -5.47
CA PHE A 59 -3.97 -13.41 -4.59
C PHE A 59 -3.77 -12.40 -3.46
N LEU A 60 -4.70 -11.47 -3.33
CA LEU A 60 -4.73 -10.49 -2.27
C LEU A 60 -5.89 -10.77 -1.33
N LEU A 61 -5.67 -10.65 -0.02
CA LEU A 61 -6.73 -10.54 0.96
C LEU A 61 -7.02 -9.06 1.18
N GLY A 62 -8.15 -8.59 0.65
CA GLY A 62 -8.62 -7.22 0.81
C GLY A 62 -9.24 -6.96 2.18
N TYR A 63 -9.80 -5.77 2.35
CA TYR A 63 -10.60 -5.43 3.52
C TYR A 63 -11.85 -6.33 3.60
N SER A 64 -12.32 -6.58 4.83
CA SER A 64 -13.50 -7.44 5.10
C SER A 64 -13.35 -8.86 4.55
N ASP A 65 -12.13 -9.41 4.60
CA ASP A 65 -11.79 -10.79 4.21
C ASP A 65 -12.16 -11.18 2.77
N VAL A 66 -12.20 -10.20 1.85
CA VAL A 66 -12.48 -10.47 0.44
C VAL A 66 -11.22 -10.96 -0.27
N LEU A 67 -11.29 -12.11 -0.93
CA LEU A 67 -10.24 -12.61 -1.80
C LEU A 67 -10.27 -11.91 -3.17
N ILE A 68 -9.20 -11.23 -3.52
CA ILE A 68 -9.01 -10.54 -4.79
C ILE A 68 -7.97 -11.32 -5.60
N VAL A 69 -8.36 -11.81 -6.78
CA VAL A 69 -7.47 -12.57 -7.68
C VAL A 69 -7.11 -11.70 -8.88
N ILE A 70 -5.84 -11.34 -9.01
CA ILE A 70 -5.34 -10.48 -10.09
C ILE A 70 -4.47 -11.31 -11.04
N PRO A 71 -4.85 -11.47 -12.33
CA PRO A 71 -4.00 -12.11 -13.32
C PRO A 71 -2.65 -11.42 -13.43
N ASN A 72 -1.56 -12.19 -13.51
CA ASN A 72 -0.20 -11.68 -13.59
C ASN A 72 0.01 -10.76 -14.81
N LYS A 73 -0.68 -11.03 -15.92
CA LYS A 73 -0.68 -10.18 -17.12
C LYS A 73 -1.19 -8.76 -16.83
N ILE A 74 -2.24 -8.64 -16.01
CA ILE A 74 -2.77 -7.34 -15.59
C ILE A 74 -1.80 -6.69 -14.60
N LEU A 75 -1.33 -7.46 -13.62
CA LEU A 75 -0.43 -6.98 -12.58
C LEU A 75 0.89 -6.43 -13.16
N ALA A 76 1.47 -7.10 -14.16
CA ALA A 76 2.71 -6.70 -14.82
C ALA A 76 2.61 -5.38 -15.61
N THR A 77 1.39 -4.93 -15.93
CA THR A 77 1.14 -3.65 -16.62
C THR A 77 0.46 -2.62 -15.70
N SER A 78 0.30 -2.96 -14.41
CA SER A 78 -0.34 -2.09 -13.42
C SER A 78 0.67 -1.25 -12.65
N GLN A 79 0.21 -0.10 -12.15
CA GLN A 79 0.96 0.59 -11.11
C GLN A 79 0.74 -0.12 -9.77
N ILE A 80 1.84 -0.44 -9.07
CA ILE A 80 1.79 -1.14 -7.79
C ILE A 80 2.44 -0.27 -6.72
N VAL A 81 1.70 0.01 -5.65
CA VAL A 81 2.19 0.70 -4.45
C VAL A 81 2.35 -0.33 -3.34
N VAL A 82 3.58 -0.54 -2.90
CA VAL A 82 3.90 -1.45 -1.78
C VAL A 82 4.04 -0.64 -0.50
N PHE A 83 3.15 -0.86 0.47
CA PHE A 83 3.12 -0.09 1.70
C PHE A 83 4.12 -0.61 2.74
N THR A 84 4.44 -1.91 2.72
CA THR A 84 5.25 -2.61 3.72
C THR A 84 6.66 -2.94 3.25
N TYR A 85 7.10 -2.34 2.15
CA TYR A 85 8.39 -2.63 1.52
C TYR A 85 9.56 -2.54 2.52
N GLU A 86 10.28 -3.65 2.67
CA GLU A 86 11.41 -3.84 3.60
C GLU A 86 11.09 -3.60 5.08
N ALA A 87 9.83 -3.71 5.51
CA ALA A 87 9.39 -3.39 6.87
C ALA A 87 9.86 -2.00 7.35
N ARG A 88 10.15 -1.09 6.41
CA ARG A 88 10.66 0.23 6.74
C ARG A 88 9.53 1.02 7.42
N PRO A 89 9.82 1.74 8.51
CA PRO A 89 8.83 2.57 9.15
C PRO A 89 8.29 3.62 8.16
N GLY A 90 7.00 3.49 7.84
CA GLY A 90 6.33 4.35 6.88
C GLY A 90 6.20 5.76 7.44
N ARG A 91 6.48 6.77 6.61
CA ARG A 91 6.16 8.16 6.95
C ARG A 91 4.66 8.36 6.78
N ARG A 92 3.97 8.67 7.87
CA ARG A 92 2.53 8.95 7.89
C ARG A 92 2.30 10.42 8.19
N SER A 93 1.13 10.90 7.81
CA SER A 93 0.67 12.22 8.22
C SER A 93 -0.81 12.20 8.54
N GLN A 94 -1.20 12.81 9.66
CA GLN A 94 -2.60 13.04 10.02
C GLN A 94 -2.86 14.54 10.12
N ALA A 95 -3.98 15.01 9.59
CA ALA A 95 -4.41 16.39 9.72
C ALA A 95 -5.52 16.51 10.77
N PHE A 96 -5.46 17.57 11.56
CA PHE A 96 -6.45 17.93 12.57
C PHE A 96 -6.84 19.38 12.33
N ARG A 97 -8.13 19.63 12.12
CA ARG A 97 -8.67 20.98 12.01
C ARG A 97 -9.26 21.37 13.37
N LEU A 98 -8.73 22.43 13.96
CA LEU A 98 -9.08 22.88 15.31
C LEU A 98 -9.38 24.38 15.32
N PRO A 99 -10.21 24.88 16.26
CA PRO A 99 -10.48 26.31 16.41
C PRO A 99 -9.18 27.13 16.54
N ALA A 100 -9.14 28.27 15.86
CA ALA A 100 -7.97 29.16 15.83
C ALA A 100 -7.73 29.89 17.17
N GLU A 101 -8.75 29.92 18.05
CA GLU A 101 -8.67 30.49 19.41
C GLU A 101 -7.75 29.67 20.34
N ASN A 102 -7.48 28.41 20.01
CA ASN A 102 -6.59 27.58 20.79
C ASN A 102 -5.13 28.05 20.66
N ASP A 103 -4.40 28.09 21.78
CA ASP A 103 -2.95 28.34 21.76
C ASP A 103 -2.23 27.29 20.88
N PRO A 104 -1.56 27.70 19.79
CA PRO A 104 -0.88 26.78 18.89
C PRO A 104 0.17 25.89 19.57
N GLU A 105 0.86 26.40 20.60
CA GLU A 105 1.88 25.62 21.30
C GLU A 105 1.26 24.62 22.28
N ALA A 106 0.15 24.96 22.93
CA ALA A 106 -0.67 24.00 23.68
C ALA A 106 -1.20 22.87 22.78
N VAL A 107 -1.73 23.21 21.60
CA VAL A 107 -2.22 22.21 20.62
C VAL A 107 -1.09 21.27 20.20
N LYS A 108 0.07 21.79 19.80
CA LYS A 108 1.22 20.97 19.41
C LYS A 108 1.66 20.04 20.55
N ARG A 109 1.72 20.53 21.79
CA ARG A 109 2.06 19.70 22.96
C ARG A 109 1.07 18.56 23.16
N ALA A 110 -0.23 18.83 23.05
CA ALA A 110 -1.27 17.81 23.17
C ALA A 110 -1.15 16.75 22.07
N LEU A 111 -0.93 17.17 20.82
CA LEU A 111 -0.70 16.27 19.69
C LEU A 111 0.54 15.37 19.89
N TYR A 112 1.64 15.93 20.38
CA TYR A 112 2.84 15.15 20.69
C TYR A 112 2.62 14.19 21.88
N ALA A 113 1.86 14.60 22.90
CA ALA A 113 1.52 13.73 24.01
C ALA A 113 0.71 12.52 23.54
N GLY A 114 -0.34 12.74 22.75
CA GLY A 114 -1.16 11.65 22.18
C GLY A 114 -0.36 10.69 21.30
N LEU A 115 0.57 11.19 20.47
CA LEU A 115 1.43 10.32 19.67
C LEU A 115 2.33 9.41 20.49
N ARG A 116 2.80 9.86 21.67
CA ARG A 116 3.67 9.06 22.54
C ARG A 116 2.96 7.83 23.11
N GLU A 117 1.63 7.88 23.22
CA GLU A 117 0.83 6.75 23.70
C GLU A 117 0.64 5.66 22.62
N VAL A 118 0.93 5.98 21.35
CA VAL A 118 0.82 5.02 20.24
C VAL A 118 2.12 4.23 20.11
N SER A 119 2.14 3.00 20.64
CA SER A 119 3.32 2.11 20.63
C SER A 119 3.92 1.82 19.25
N ALA A 120 3.13 1.92 18.18
CA ALA A 120 3.60 1.73 16.81
C ALA A 120 4.38 2.94 16.26
N VAL A 121 4.29 4.11 16.89
CA VAL A 121 4.96 5.34 16.45
C VAL A 121 6.41 5.34 16.91
N LEU A 122 7.32 5.67 16.01
CA LEU A 122 8.74 5.76 16.33
C LEU A 122 9.09 7.09 16.97
N SER A 123 9.97 7.03 17.96
CA SER A 123 10.60 8.19 18.58
C SER A 123 11.63 8.87 17.68
N TYR A 124 12.25 8.13 16.74
CA TYR A 124 13.19 8.67 15.76
C TYR A 124 12.84 8.23 14.32
N PRO A 125 12.82 9.15 13.33
CA PRO A 125 12.94 10.60 13.49
C PRO A 125 11.74 11.16 14.26
N ALA A 126 11.98 12.20 15.06
CA ALA A 126 10.97 12.78 15.92
C ALA A 126 9.75 13.26 15.11
N PRO A 127 8.51 13.01 15.59
CA PRO A 127 7.31 13.56 15.00
C PRO A 127 7.35 15.08 14.90
N LYS A 128 6.67 15.64 13.89
CA LYS A 128 6.57 17.09 13.67
C LYS A 128 5.12 17.49 13.44
N ALA A 129 4.64 18.47 14.19
CA ALA A 129 3.35 19.11 13.98
C ALA A 129 3.56 20.49 13.34
N LEU A 130 2.96 20.71 12.17
CA LEU A 130 3.02 21.97 11.42
C LEU A 130 1.61 22.50 11.18
N ILE A 131 1.44 23.81 11.23
CA ILE A 131 0.22 24.45 10.70
C ILE A 131 0.38 24.47 9.18
N VAL A 132 -0.55 23.84 8.47
CA VAL A 132 -0.48 23.72 7.00
C VAL A 132 -1.55 24.55 6.30
N GLU A 133 -2.53 25.03 7.04
CA GLU A 133 -3.67 25.76 6.50
C GLU A 133 -4.26 26.65 7.61
N THR A 134 -4.61 27.88 7.25
CA THR A 134 -5.21 28.88 8.14
C THR A 134 -6.53 29.31 7.53
N GLY A 135 -7.64 29.04 8.22
CA GLY A 135 -8.96 29.56 7.90
C GLY A 135 -9.36 30.70 8.84
N GLU A 136 -10.54 31.28 8.62
CA GLU A 136 -11.03 32.43 9.42
C GLU A 136 -11.23 32.11 10.90
N ALA A 137 -11.64 30.88 11.22
CA ALA A 137 -11.90 30.44 12.61
C ALA A 137 -11.20 29.12 12.98
N TRP A 138 -10.34 28.59 12.13
CA TRP A 138 -9.66 27.31 12.37
C TRP A 138 -8.24 27.28 11.81
N LEU A 139 -7.40 26.44 12.42
CA LEU A 139 -6.06 26.09 11.95
C LEU A 139 -6.02 24.58 11.67
N THR A 140 -5.41 24.19 10.55
CA THR A 140 -5.14 22.77 10.26
C THR A 140 -3.72 22.44 10.69
N TYR A 141 -3.60 21.58 11.70
CA TYR A 141 -2.33 21.01 12.15
C TYR A 141 -2.09 19.68 11.45
N LYS A 142 -1.01 19.57 10.68
CA LYS A 142 -0.56 18.32 10.07
C LYS A 142 0.59 17.75 10.87
N MET A 143 0.36 16.55 11.37
CA MET A 143 1.31 15.80 12.18
C MET A 143 1.98 14.74 11.32
N PHE A 144 3.28 14.87 11.11
CA PHE A 144 4.13 13.91 10.42
C PHE A 144 4.84 13.03 11.44
N TYR A 145 4.77 11.72 11.26
CA TYR A 145 5.44 10.76 12.13
C TYR A 145 5.86 9.54 11.33
N ARG A 146 6.76 8.73 11.88
CA ARG A 146 7.00 7.38 11.37
C ARG A 146 6.31 6.39 12.28
N SER A 147 5.70 5.37 11.70
CA SER A 147 5.20 4.24 12.46
C SER A 147 5.68 2.93 11.85
N ARG A 148 5.87 1.93 12.70
CA ARG A 148 5.86 0.55 12.24
C ARG A 148 4.46 0.28 11.71
N ILE A 149 4.38 -0.25 10.50
CA ILE A 149 3.11 -0.82 10.04
C ILE A 149 2.97 -2.10 10.85
N SER A 150 2.11 -2.12 11.87
CA SER A 150 1.55 -3.40 12.25
C SER A 150 0.71 -3.81 11.06
N ALA A 151 0.99 -4.98 10.48
CA ALA A 151 -0.08 -5.68 9.77
C ALA A 151 -1.29 -5.62 10.72
N PRO A 152 -2.50 -5.25 10.26
CA PRO A 152 -3.68 -5.37 11.10
C PRO A 152 -3.62 -6.79 11.67
N ASN A 153 -3.61 -6.94 13.00
CA ASN A 153 -3.46 -8.23 13.69
C ASN A 153 -4.37 -9.26 13.00
N THR A 154 -3.84 -10.04 12.08
CA THR A 154 -4.59 -11.04 11.33
C THR A 154 -4.43 -12.35 12.11
N PRO A 155 -5.48 -12.86 12.77
CA PRO A 155 -5.37 -14.00 13.67
C PRO A 155 -4.99 -15.33 12.97
N TRP A 156 -4.93 -15.37 11.64
CA TRP A 156 -4.71 -16.60 10.87
C TRP A 156 -3.23 -16.96 10.65
N ALA A 157 -2.26 -16.09 11.00
CA ALA A 157 -0.83 -16.38 10.86
C ALA A 157 -0.28 -17.39 11.90
N MET A 158 -1.15 -18.08 12.65
CA MET A 158 -0.81 -19.08 13.68
C MET A 158 -1.40 -20.47 13.40
N ARG A 159 -1.65 -20.83 12.14
CA ARG A 159 -2.03 -22.21 11.78
C ARG A 159 -1.22 -22.73 10.62
#